data_AF-A0A948HEX3-F1
#
_entry.id   AF-A0A948HEX3-F1
#
_cell.length_a   1.000
_cell.length_b   1.000
_cell.length_c   1.000
_cell.angle_alpha   90.00
_cell.angle_beta   90.00
_cell.angle_gamma   90.00
#
_symmetry.space_group_name_H-M   'P 1'
#
loop_
_entity.id
_entity.type
_entity.pdbx_description
1 polymer ?
#
loop_
_entity_poly.entity_id
_entity_poly.type
_entity_poly.pdbx_seq_one_letter_code
_entity_poly.pdbx_strand_id
1 'polypeptide(L)'
;MKKGFTLIELIMIIVILGILAAVAIPKYYDLQSQAKIAAEDGVVGGVRSGIATYYANQCAGGTCSYPSNLDSASSAVCNKTNACFDDVLAQGGVTDDWTKVNSTSYTGPASNNYTYTFANGSFLQD
;
A
#
# COMPACT_ATOMS: atom_id res chain seq x y z
N MET A 1 22.40 -22.90 46.70
CA MET A 1 21.37 -23.71 46.02
C MET A 1 20.61 -22.81 45.06
N LYS A 2 20.69 -23.04 43.75
CA LYS A 2 19.88 -22.29 42.78
C LYS A 2 18.42 -22.72 42.97
N LYS A 3 17.53 -21.80 43.33
CA LYS A 3 16.07 -22.03 43.29
C LYS A 3 15.72 -22.36 41.84
N GLY A 4 15.45 -23.64 41.57
CA GLY A 4 14.90 -24.08 40.30
C GLY A 4 13.46 -23.60 40.17
N PHE A 5 13.06 -23.23 38.94
CA PHE A 5 11.69 -22.91 38.60
C PHE A 5 10.77 -24.09 38.96
N THR A 6 9.58 -23.81 39.50
CA THR A 6 8.62 -24.87 39.80
C THR A 6 7.88 -25.29 38.53
N LEU A 7 7.55 -26.59 38.40
CA LEU A 7 6.75 -27.09 37.27
C LEU A 7 5.37 -26.41 37.21
N ILE A 8 4.80 -26.08 38.36
CA ILE A 8 3.51 -25.39 38.45
C ILE A 8 3.59 -23.94 37.95
N GLU A 9 4.69 -23.21 38.22
CA GLU A 9 4.91 -21.88 37.64
C GLU A 9 4.96 -21.94 36.12
N LEU A 10 5.70 -22.90 35.57
CA LEU A 10 5.81 -23.01 34.12
C LEU A 10 4.45 -23.32 33.46
N ILE A 11 3.64 -24.19 34.06
CA ILE A 11 2.30 -24.53 33.57
C ILE A 11 1.35 -23.33 33.67
N MET A 12 1.37 -22.60 34.79
CA MET A 12 0.60 -21.37 34.96
C MET A 12 0.93 -20.34 33.86
N ILE A 13 2.22 -20.14 33.56
CA ILE A 13 2.68 -19.15 32.60
C ILE A 13 2.20 -19.48 31.19
N ILE A 14 2.32 -20.75 30.75
CA ILE A 14 1.84 -21.15 29.42
C ILE A 14 0.32 -21.03 29.30
N VAL A 15 -0.43 -21.27 30.38
CA VAL A 15 -1.90 -21.11 30.39
C VAL A 15 -2.27 -19.63 30.23
N ILE A 16 -1.63 -18.74 30.99
CA ILE A 16 -1.88 -17.29 30.87
C ILE A 16 -1.49 -16.79 29.47
N LEU A 17 -0.31 -17.17 28.96
CA LEU A 17 0.13 -16.81 27.62
C LEU A 17 -0.80 -17.39 26.54
N GLY A 18 -1.35 -18.59 26.74
CA GLY A 18 -2.33 -19.20 25.84
C GLY A 18 -3.62 -18.39 25.73
N ILE A 19 -4.16 -17.91 26.86
CA ILE A 19 -5.37 -17.06 26.88
C ILE A 19 -5.09 -15.71 26.21
N LEU A 20 -3.95 -15.07 26.54
CA LEU A 20 -3.56 -13.80 25.94
C LEU A 20 -3.37 -13.92 24.43
N ALA A 21 -2.73 -14.99 23.95
CA ALA A 21 -2.53 -15.25 22.53
C ALA A 21 -3.87 -15.43 21.79
N ALA A 22 -4.82 -16.17 22.37
CA ALA A 22 -6.13 -16.41 21.76
C ALA A 22 -6.90 -15.10 21.47
N VAL A 23 -6.76 -14.09 22.33
CA VAL A 23 -7.42 -12.78 22.15
C VAL A 23 -6.57 -11.82 21.31
N ALA A 24 -5.25 -11.86 21.45
CA ALA A 24 -4.34 -10.93 20.77
C ALA A 24 -4.19 -11.22 19.26
N ILE A 25 -4.19 -12.49 18.85
CA ILE A 25 -3.94 -12.89 17.46
C ILE A 25 -5.02 -12.35 16.50
N PRO A 26 -6.34 -12.52 16.75
CA PRO A 26 -7.37 -11.98 15.86
C PRO A 26 -7.27 -10.47 15.71
N LYS A 27 -7.11 -9.75 16.83
CA LYS A 27 -6.96 -8.28 16.84
C LYS A 27 -5.72 -7.83 16.08
N TYR A 28 -4.63 -8.58 16.16
CA TYR A 28 -3.41 -8.26 15.42
C TYR A 28 -3.62 -8.35 13.91
N TYR A 29 -4.34 -9.36 13.42
CA TYR A 29 -4.70 -9.46 12.00
C TYR A 29 -5.58 -8.30 11.53
N ASP A 30 -6.58 -7.91 12.32
CA ASP A 30 -7.44 -6.76 12.00
C ASP A 30 -6.66 -5.45 11.93
N LEU A 31 -5.69 -5.25 12.85
CA LEU A 31 -4.82 -4.07 12.83
C LEU A 31 -3.90 -4.07 11.61
N GLN A 32 -3.34 -5.22 11.23
CA GLN A 32 -2.53 -5.30 10.01
C GLN A 32 -3.34 -4.97 8.75
N SER A 33 -4.58 -5.49 8.66
CA SER A 33 -5.47 -5.19 7.53
C SER A 33 -5.77 -3.69 7.43
N GLN A 34 -6.13 -3.06 8.56
CA GLN A 34 -6.38 -1.62 8.60
C GLN A 34 -5.14 -0.78 8.29
N ALA A 35 -3.96 -1.20 8.74
CA ALA A 35 -2.71 -0.52 8.42
C ALA A 35 -2.41 -0.56 6.91
N LYS A 36 -2.68 -1.69 6.25
CA LYS A 36 -2.53 -1.82 4.79
C LYS A 36 -3.48 -0.89 4.04
N ILE A 37 -4.76 -0.84 4.43
CA ILE A 37 -5.75 0.06 3.82
C ILE A 37 -5.32 1.53 4.01
N ALA A 38 -4.89 1.91 5.20
CA ALA A 38 -4.45 3.28 5.47
C ALA A 38 -3.21 3.69 4.66
N ALA A 39 -2.24 2.78 4.51
CA ALA A 39 -1.06 3.00 3.67
C ALA A 39 -1.46 3.14 2.19
N GLU A 40 -2.36 2.27 1.73
CA GLU A 40 -2.92 2.30 0.38
C GLU A 40 -3.62 3.62 0.07
N ASP A 41 -4.52 4.07 0.96
CA ASP A 41 -5.23 5.36 0.84
C ASP A 41 -4.27 6.56 0.76
N GLY A 42 -3.17 6.51 1.51
CA GLY A 42 -2.11 7.52 1.46
C GLY A 42 -1.46 7.60 0.07
N VAL A 43 -1.11 6.46 -0.52
CA VAL A 43 -0.53 6.40 -1.87
C VAL A 43 -1.55 6.83 -2.91
N VAL A 44 -2.79 6.35 -2.84
CA VAL A 44 -3.89 6.72 -3.76
C VAL A 44 -4.12 8.23 -3.75
N GLY A 45 -4.15 8.86 -2.57
CA GLY A 45 -4.26 10.31 -2.42
C GLY A 45 -3.10 11.04 -3.08
N GLY A 46 -1.87 10.56 -2.88
CA GLY A 46 -0.66 11.07 -3.53
C GLY A 46 -0.75 10.98 -5.06
N VAL A 47 -1.12 9.82 -5.60
CA VAL A 47 -1.26 9.60 -7.05
C VAL A 47 -2.29 10.55 -7.65
N ARG A 48 -3.47 10.69 -7.04
CA ARG A 48 -4.51 11.63 -7.50
C ARG A 48 -4.01 13.09 -7.50
N SER A 49 -3.27 13.48 -6.47
CA SER A 49 -2.64 14.81 -6.41
C SER A 49 -1.56 14.99 -7.48
N GLY A 50 -0.75 13.96 -7.72
CA GLY A 50 0.25 13.94 -8.77
C GLY A 50 -0.35 14.10 -10.16
N ILE A 51 -1.44 13.37 -10.46
CA ILE A 51 -2.18 13.51 -11.73
C ILE A 51 -2.71 14.94 -11.91
N ALA A 52 -3.31 15.51 -10.87
CA ALA A 52 -3.82 16.89 -10.93
C ALA A 52 -2.69 17.91 -11.15
N THR A 53 -1.53 17.70 -10.52
CA THR A 53 -0.35 18.55 -10.67
C THR A 53 0.25 18.43 -12.08
N TYR A 54 0.35 17.22 -12.62
CA TYR A 54 0.77 16.97 -13.99
C TYR A 54 -0.13 17.72 -14.98
N TYR A 55 -1.45 17.57 -14.83
CA TYR A 55 -2.42 18.26 -15.68
C TYR A 55 -2.26 19.78 -15.61
N ALA A 56 -2.10 20.34 -14.41
CA ALA A 56 -1.89 21.77 -14.23
C ALA A 56 -0.60 22.28 -14.91
N ASN A 57 0.50 21.53 -14.80
CA ASN A 57 1.76 21.86 -15.45
C ASN A 57 1.64 21.82 -16.98
N GLN A 58 0.97 20.82 -17.53
CA GLN A 58 0.70 20.71 -18.97
C GLN A 58 -0.15 21.87 -19.47
N CYS A 59 -1.22 22.21 -18.74
CA CYS A 59 -2.05 23.39 -19.03
C CYS A 59 -1.23 24.68 -19.05
N ALA A 60 -0.32 24.87 -18.10
CA ALA A 60 0.57 26.04 -18.06
C ALA A 60 1.50 26.12 -19.29
N GLY A 61 1.89 24.97 -19.84
CA GLY A 61 2.63 24.86 -21.10
C GLY A 61 1.81 25.04 -22.37
N GLY A 62 0.50 25.31 -22.26
CA GLY A 62 -0.40 25.60 -23.39
C GLY A 62 -1.17 24.39 -23.94
N THR A 63 -1.06 23.21 -23.32
CA THR A 63 -1.88 22.04 -23.71
C THR A 63 -2.36 21.30 -22.46
N CYS A 64 -3.65 21.31 -22.21
CA CYS A 64 -4.23 20.60 -21.07
C CYS A 64 -4.45 19.11 -21.40
N SER A 65 -3.59 18.24 -20.90
CA SER A 65 -3.74 16.79 -21.04
C SER A 65 -3.36 16.06 -19.76
N TYR A 66 -4.09 14.99 -19.48
CA TYR A 66 -3.72 14.02 -18.46
C TYR A 66 -2.57 13.13 -18.97
N PRO A 67 -1.78 12.55 -18.05
CA PRO A 67 -0.70 11.66 -18.46
C PRO A 67 -1.30 10.39 -19.10
N SER A 68 -0.69 9.89 -20.16
CA SER A 68 -1.22 8.71 -20.89
C SER A 68 -1.02 7.40 -20.12
N ASN A 69 -0.01 7.36 -19.26
CA ASN A 69 0.28 6.33 -18.29
C ASN A 69 0.66 7.02 -16.96
N LEU A 70 0.61 6.30 -15.85
CA LEU A 70 1.08 6.86 -14.58
C LEU A 70 2.52 6.42 -14.27
N ASP A 71 3.00 5.39 -14.95
CA ASP A 71 4.21 4.71 -14.54
C ASP A 71 4.96 4.03 -15.69
N SER A 72 6.26 3.91 -15.47
CA SER A 72 7.20 3.20 -16.34
C SER A 72 7.43 1.74 -15.92
N ALA A 73 6.73 1.23 -14.92
CA ALA A 73 6.97 -0.11 -14.40
C ALA A 73 6.49 -1.22 -15.36
N SER A 74 7.22 -2.34 -15.39
CA SER A 74 6.73 -3.59 -15.99
C SER A 74 5.68 -4.24 -15.10
N SER A 75 4.77 -5.05 -15.68
CA SER A 75 3.81 -5.89 -14.93
C SER A 75 4.54 -6.79 -13.92
N ALA A 76 4.60 -6.35 -12.66
CA ALA A 76 5.26 -6.99 -11.54
C ALA A 76 5.01 -6.17 -10.26
N VAL A 77 5.55 -6.65 -9.14
CA VAL A 77 5.60 -5.89 -7.89
C VAL A 77 6.46 -4.64 -8.09
N CYS A 78 5.93 -3.50 -7.67
CA CYS A 78 6.59 -2.20 -7.71
C CYS A 78 7.77 -2.18 -6.74
N ASN A 79 8.90 -1.59 -7.13
CA ASN A 79 10.05 -1.41 -6.27
C ASN A 79 10.91 -0.22 -6.73
N LYS A 80 11.97 0.12 -5.99
CA LYS A 80 12.87 1.25 -6.33
C LYS A 80 13.47 1.17 -7.74
N THR A 81 13.66 -0.03 -8.28
CA THR A 81 14.24 -0.26 -9.61
C THR A 81 13.16 -0.36 -10.70
N ASN A 82 11.90 -0.59 -10.32
CA ASN A 82 10.74 -0.74 -11.19
C ASN A 82 9.54 -0.02 -10.54
N ALA A 83 9.59 1.32 -10.53
CA ALA A 83 8.73 2.11 -9.69
C ALA A 83 7.39 2.43 -10.37
N CYS A 84 6.30 2.18 -9.64
CA CYS A 84 4.98 2.56 -10.06
C CYS A 84 4.73 4.04 -9.74
N PHE A 85 3.88 4.67 -10.55
CA PHE A 85 3.48 6.07 -10.48
C PHE A 85 4.60 7.11 -10.66
N ASP A 86 5.77 6.71 -11.19
CA ASP A 86 6.95 7.57 -11.35
C ASP A 86 6.67 8.84 -12.19
N ASP A 87 5.83 8.71 -13.22
CA ASP A 87 5.56 9.81 -14.14
C ASP A 87 4.74 10.93 -13.47
N VAL A 88 3.98 10.60 -12.41
CA VAL A 88 3.12 11.56 -11.68
C VAL A 88 3.60 11.85 -10.26
N LEU A 89 4.42 10.98 -9.67
CA LEU A 89 5.04 11.16 -8.38
C LEU A 89 6.54 11.37 -8.60
N ALA A 90 7.07 12.57 -8.34
CA ALA A 90 8.52 12.88 -8.40
C ALA A 90 9.38 12.18 -7.30
N GLN A 91 8.84 11.09 -6.77
CA GLN A 91 9.33 10.05 -5.85
C GLN A 91 10.02 10.42 -4.53
N GLY A 92 9.28 10.16 -3.45
CA GLY A 92 9.65 9.05 -2.57
C GLY A 92 8.84 7.83 -3.00
N GLY A 93 9.48 6.85 -3.64
CA GLY A 93 8.81 5.76 -4.34
C GLY A 93 7.81 4.97 -3.49
N VAL A 94 6.92 4.25 -4.18
CA VAL A 94 6.01 3.27 -3.58
C VAL A 94 6.83 2.25 -2.79
N THR A 95 6.83 2.35 -1.46
CA THR A 95 7.58 1.45 -0.57
C THR A 95 6.81 0.21 -0.17
N ASP A 96 5.50 0.19 -0.44
CA ASP A 96 4.58 -0.86 -0.05
C ASP A 96 4.21 -1.74 -1.26
N ASP A 97 3.70 -2.94 -0.99
CA ASP A 97 3.43 -4.07 -1.91
C ASP A 97 2.42 -3.79 -3.05
N TRP A 98 2.58 -2.68 -3.77
CA TRP A 98 1.81 -2.40 -4.97
C TRP A 98 2.30 -3.28 -6.11
N THR A 99 1.37 -3.71 -6.95
CA THR A 99 1.65 -4.52 -8.13
C THR A 99 0.99 -3.90 -9.35
N LYS A 100 1.73 -3.77 -10.45
CA LYS A 100 1.15 -3.41 -11.73
C LYS A 100 0.56 -4.64 -12.40
N VAL A 101 -0.73 -4.61 -12.67
CA VAL A 101 -1.45 -5.70 -13.35
C VAL A 101 -1.31 -5.54 -14.85
N ASN A 102 -1.58 -4.34 -15.35
CA ASN A 102 -1.48 -3.99 -16.77
C ASN A 102 -1.11 -2.50 -16.90
N SER A 103 -1.19 -1.93 -18.11
CA SER A 103 -0.80 -0.55 -18.38
C SER A 103 -1.57 0.52 -17.58
N THR A 104 -2.77 0.22 -17.10
CA THR A 104 -3.65 1.17 -16.41
C THR A 104 -4.19 0.66 -15.08
N SER A 105 -3.96 -0.61 -14.72
CA SER A 105 -4.51 -1.22 -13.51
C SER A 105 -3.41 -1.65 -12.54
N TYR A 106 -3.66 -1.43 -11.26
CA TYR A 106 -2.72 -1.64 -10.16
C TYR A 106 -3.46 -2.29 -8.98
N THR A 107 -2.77 -3.12 -8.23
CA THR A 107 -3.27 -3.71 -6.99
C THR A 107 -2.49 -3.16 -5.82
N GLY A 108 -3.19 -2.65 -4.80
CA GLY A 108 -2.60 -2.12 -3.57
C GLY A 108 -2.30 -3.21 -2.52
N PRO A 109 -1.60 -2.87 -1.43
CA PRO A 109 -1.20 -3.81 -0.38
C PRO A 109 -2.37 -4.44 0.38
N ALA A 110 -3.56 -3.84 0.39
CA ALA A 110 -4.81 -4.41 0.90
C ALA A 110 -5.55 -5.27 -0.13
N SER A 111 -4.92 -5.54 -1.29
CA SER A 111 -5.47 -6.33 -2.41
C SER A 111 -6.68 -5.69 -3.10
N ASN A 112 -6.89 -4.38 -2.94
CA ASN A 112 -7.85 -3.66 -3.79
C ASN A 112 -7.22 -3.33 -5.14
N ASN A 113 -8.05 -3.34 -6.18
CA ASN A 113 -7.63 -2.97 -7.53
C ASN A 113 -8.00 -1.53 -7.82
N TYR A 114 -7.14 -0.86 -8.57
CA TYR A 114 -7.31 0.50 -9.01
C TYR A 114 -7.08 0.61 -10.49
N THR A 115 -7.95 1.36 -11.16
CA THR A 115 -7.86 1.61 -12.59
C THR A 115 -7.66 3.11 -12.86
N TYR A 116 -6.63 3.41 -13.64
CA TYR A 116 -6.37 4.72 -14.19
C TYR A 116 -7.06 4.91 -15.55
N THR A 117 -7.77 6.03 -15.71
CA THR A 117 -8.39 6.42 -16.97
C THR A 117 -7.80 7.74 -17.46
N PHE A 118 -6.99 7.69 -18.52
CA PHE A 118 -6.34 8.88 -19.08
C PHE A 118 -7.33 9.90 -19.66
N ALA A 119 -8.53 9.46 -20.08
CA ALA A 119 -9.52 10.35 -20.69
C ALA A 119 -10.02 11.45 -19.74
N ASN A 120 -10.01 11.17 -18.43
CA ASN A 120 -10.52 12.06 -17.39
C ASN A 120 -9.56 12.21 -16.19
N GLY A 121 -8.40 11.56 -16.23
CA GLY A 121 -7.41 11.56 -15.15
C GLY A 121 -7.86 10.80 -13.91
N SER A 122 -8.91 9.99 -13.96
CA SER A 122 -9.44 9.33 -12.77
C SER A 122 -8.57 8.13 -12.38
N PHE A 123 -8.26 8.03 -11.09
CA PHE A 123 -7.63 6.86 -10.48
C PHE A 123 -8.57 6.33 -9.39
N LEU A 124 -9.35 5.30 -9.72
CA LEU A 124 -10.46 4.82 -8.91
C LEU A 124 -10.24 3.38 -8.51
N GLN A 125 -10.72 3.03 -7.32
CA GLN A 125 -10.82 1.65 -6.89
C GLN A 125 -11.93 0.96 -7.68
N ASP A 126 -11.68 -0.25 -8.16
CA ASP A 126 -12.66 -1.10 -8.84
C ASP A 126 -13.74 -1.64 -7.88
#